data_AF-A0A0V7ZZB1-F1
#
_entry.id   AF-A0A0V7ZZB1-F1
#
_cell.length_a   1.000
_cell.length_b   1.000
_cell.length_c   1.000
_cell.angle_alpha   90.00
_cell.angle_beta   90.00
_cell.angle_gamma   90.00
#
_symmetry.space_group_name_H-M   'P 1'
#
loop_
_entity.id
_entity.type
_entity.pdbx_description
1 polymer ?
#
loop_
_entity_poly.entity_id
_entity_poly.type
_entity_poly.pdbx_seq_one_letter_code
_entity_poly.pdbx_strand_id
1 'polypeptide(L)' 'MGEEESFEGFTKIHKARFNIIKILRTRFKEIPEQVVETINGISEESVLQLLFTNSITVADFESFQQVLKSVMSGE' A
#
# COMPACT_ATOMS: atom_id res chain seq x y z
N MET A 1 -10.62 25.85 -10.85
CA MET A 1 -10.10 24.55 -11.35
C MET A 1 -9.07 24.05 -10.35
N GLY A 2 -9.50 23.69 -9.13
CA GLY A 2 -8.60 23.29 -8.03
C GLY A 2 -9.25 22.30 -7.07
N GLU A 3 -10.59 22.25 -7.04
CA GLU A 3 -11.34 21.28 -6.25
C GLU A 3 -11.40 19.88 -6.92
N GLU A 4 -11.42 19.82 -8.26
CA GLU A 4 -11.44 18.55 -9.01
C GLU A 4 -10.12 17.77 -8.92
N GLU A 5 -8.96 18.43 -9.03
CA GLU A 5 -7.64 17.77 -8.90
C GLU A 5 -7.41 17.21 -7.49
N SER A 6 -7.93 17.90 -6.47
CA SER A 6 -7.82 17.50 -5.07
C SER A 6 -8.62 16.22 -4.76
N PHE A 7 -9.82 16.11 -5.35
CA PHE A 7 -10.68 14.93 -5.21
C PHE A 7 -10.13 13.73 -5.99
N GLU A 8 -9.54 13.97 -7.17
CA GLU A 8 -8.99 12.91 -8.00
C GLU A 8 -7.73 12.28 -7.36
N GLY A 9 -6.83 13.10 -6.78
CA GLY A 9 -5.67 12.62 -6.03
C GLY A 9 -6.05 11.79 -4.80
N PHE A 10 -7.04 12.26 -4.02
CA PHE A 10 -7.60 11.51 -2.89
C PHE A 10 -8.13 10.14 -3.32
N THR A 11 -8.88 10.10 -4.43
CA THR A 11 -9.44 8.85 -4.96
C THR A 11 -8.37 7.88 -5.45
N LYS A 12 -7.27 8.37 -6.04
CA LYS A 12 -6.13 7.56 -6.49
C LYS A 12 -5.43 6.86 -5.33
N ILE A 13 -5.11 7.62 -4.27
CA ILE A 13 -4.45 7.09 -3.06
C ILE A 13 -5.32 6.02 -2.38
N HIS A 14 -6.62 6.29 -2.21
CA HIS A 14 -7.55 5.33 -1.60
C HIS A 14 -7.68 4.04 -2.42
N LYS A 15 -7.76 4.15 -3.76
CA LYS A 15 -7.79 2.98 -4.65
C LYS A 15 -6.49 2.18 -4.58
N ALA A 16 -5.34 2.83 -4.54
CA ALA A 16 -4.04 2.16 -4.44
C ALA A 16 -3.94 1.35 -3.13
N ARG A 17 -4.24 1.97 -1.98
CA ARG A 17 -4.28 1.28 -0.67
C ARG A 17 -5.22 0.06 -0.70
N PHE A 18 -6.45 0.25 -1.18
CA PHE A 18 -7.43 -0.82 -1.29
C PHE A 18 -6.93 -1.99 -2.14
N ASN A 19 -6.33 -1.70 -3.30
CA ASN A 19 -5.82 -2.72 -4.20
C ASN A 19 -4.65 -3.50 -3.58
N ILE A 20 -3.71 -2.82 -2.92
CA ILE A 20 -2.61 -3.47 -2.20
C ILE A 20 -3.17 -4.43 -1.16
N ILE A 21 -4.05 -3.96 -0.28
CA ILE A 21 -4.66 -4.77 0.77
C ILE A 21 -5.40 -5.98 0.19
N LYS A 22 -6.15 -5.78 -0.90
CA LYS A 22 -6.88 -6.85 -1.59
C LYS A 22 -5.94 -7.91 -2.17
N ILE A 23 -4.84 -7.50 -2.81
CA ILE A 23 -3.84 -8.42 -3.36
C ILE A 23 -3.19 -9.22 -2.23
N LEU A 24 -2.77 -8.56 -1.15
CA LEU A 24 -2.14 -9.23 -0.01
C LEU A 24 -3.07 -10.26 0.63
N ARG A 25 -4.35 -9.91 0.86
CA ARG A 25 -5.36 -10.87 1.35
C ARG A 25 -5.60 -12.02 0.37
N THR A 26 -5.54 -11.76 -0.93
CA THR A 26 -5.74 -12.80 -1.95
C THR A 26 -4.56 -13.78 -1.99
N ARG A 27 -3.33 -13.27 -1.91
CA ARG A 27 -2.10 -14.09 -2.01
C ARG A 27 -1.76 -14.78 -0.70
N PHE A 28 -1.90 -14.09 0.42
CA PHE A 28 -1.42 -14.53 1.73
C PHE A 28 -2.55 -14.87 2.72
N LYS A 29 -3.82 -14.77 2.29
CA LYS A 29 -5.05 -15.02 3.08
C LYS A 29 -5.23 -14.03 4.24
N GLU A 30 -4.54 -14.28 5.35
CA GLU A 30 -4.66 -13.50 6.57
C GLU A 30 -3.48 -12.54 6.66
N ILE A 31 -3.80 -11.25 6.75
CA ILE A 31 -2.82 -10.21 6.99
C ILE A 31 -3.13 -9.56 8.34
N PRO A 32 -2.10 -9.28 9.18
CA PRO A 32 -2.28 -8.56 10.42
C PRO A 32 -2.94 -7.20 10.20
N GLU A 33 -3.85 -6.84 11.10
CA GLU A 33 -4.55 -5.54 11.06
C GLU A 33 -3.56 -4.36 11.09
N GLN A 34 -2.47 -4.50 11.86
CA GLN A 34 -1.38 -3.52 11.89
C GLN A 34 -0.82 -3.21 10.50
N VAL A 35 -0.73 -4.20 9.59
CA VAL A 35 -0.24 -3.98 8.22
C VAL A 35 -1.25 -3.20 7.39
N VAL A 36 -2.54 -3.47 7.58
CA VAL A 36 -3.63 -2.72 6.93
C VAL A 36 -3.64 -1.26 7.39
N GLU A 37 -3.52 -1.02 8.69
CA GLU A 37 -3.43 0.32 9.26
C GLU A 37 -2.21 1.08 8.74
N THR A 38 -1.06 0.40 8.69
CA THR A 38 0.19 0.97 8.16
C THR A 38 0.00 1.41 6.71
N ILE A 39 -0.53 0.54 5.84
CA ILE A 39 -0.81 0.87 4.43
C ILE A 39 -1.80 2.03 4.31
N ASN A 40 -2.85 2.04 5.15
CA ASN A 40 -3.85 3.11 5.14
C ASN A 40 -3.29 4.47 5.59
N GLY A 41 -2.20 4.49 6.37
CA GLY A 41 -1.50 5.72 6.75
C GLY A 41 -0.64 6.33 5.65
N ILE A 42 -0.29 5.58 4.60
CA ILE A 42 0.65 6.03 3.55
C ILE A 42 -0.05 6.98 2.60
N SER A 43 0.33 8.26 2.62
CA SER A 43 -0.23 9.30 1.75
C SER A 43 0.65 9.63 0.53
N GLU A 44 1.83 9.02 0.44
CA GLU A 44 2.75 9.20 -0.68
C GLU A 44 2.43 8.21 -1.80
N GLU A 45 2.10 8.72 -2.99
CA GLU A 45 1.75 7.89 -4.15
C GLU A 45 2.90 6.99 -4.60
N SER A 46 4.13 7.51 -4.62
CA SER A 46 5.34 6.76 -5.01
C SER A 46 5.53 5.51 -4.14
N VAL A 47 5.34 5.65 -2.83
CA VAL A 47 5.42 4.53 -1.88
C VAL A 47 4.30 3.52 -2.14
N LEU A 48 3.08 3.99 -2.40
CA LEU A 48 1.96 3.10 -2.73
C LEU A 48 2.18 2.33 -4.04
N GLN A 49 2.76 2.96 -5.07
CA GLN A 49 3.11 2.28 -6.32
C GLN A 49 4.19 1.21 -6.12
N LEU A 50 5.21 1.50 -5.30
CA LEU A 50 6.23 0.54 -4.92
C LEU A 50 5.60 -0.66 -4.17
N LEU A 51 4.75 -0.39 -3.19
CA LEU A 51 4.06 -1.44 -2.43
C LEU A 51 3.09 -2.24 -3.29
N PHE A 52 2.40 -1.61 -4.24
CA PHE A 52 1.54 -2.30 -5.19
C PHE A 52 2.34 -3.32 -6.02
N THR A 53 3.47 -2.89 -6.58
CA THR A 53 4.36 -3.79 -7.34
C THR A 53 4.84 -4.94 -6.45
N ASN A 54 5.33 -4.63 -5.25
CA ASN A 54 5.80 -5.64 -4.31
C ASN A 54 4.70 -6.61 -3.88
N SER A 55 3.46 -6.16 -3.69
CA SER A 55 2.34 -7.04 -3.34
C SER A 55 2.11 -8.15 -4.39
N ILE A 56 2.52 -7.92 -5.64
CA ILE A 56 2.40 -8.86 -6.76
C ILE A 56 3.69 -9.70 -6.94
N THR A 57 4.87 -9.10 -6.73
CA THR A 57 6.15 -9.74 -7.08
C THR A 57 6.81 -10.50 -5.94
N VAL A 58 6.61 -10.10 -4.68
CA VAL A 58 7.24 -10.77 -3.53
C VAL A 58 6.75 -12.21 -3.40
N ALA A 59 7.64 -13.10 -2.96
CA ALA A 59 7.35 -14.53 -2.85
C ALA A 59 6.41 -14.84 -1.66
N ASP A 60 6.62 -14.14 -0.55
CA ASP A 60 5.91 -14.36 0.71
C ASP A 60 5.56 -13.05 1.42
N PHE A 61 4.76 -13.16 2.48
CA PHE A 61 4.29 -12.02 3.25
C PHE A 61 5.41 -11.37 4.08
N GLU A 62 6.39 -12.14 4.54
CA GLU A 62 7.51 -11.62 5.33
C GLU A 62 8.38 -10.65 4.51
N SER A 63 8.67 -11.02 3.26
CA SER A 63 9.34 -10.18 2.27
C SER A 63 8.59 -8.88 2.05
N PHE A 64 7.25 -8.93 1.94
CA PHE A 64 6.44 -7.73 1.85
C PHE A 64 6.55 -6.85 3.11
N GLN A 65 6.50 -7.47 4.29
CA GLN A 65 6.62 -6.73 5.56
C GLN A 65 7.98 -6.07 5.72
N GLN A 66 9.06 -6.67 5.21
CA GLN A 66 10.38 -6.04 5.19
C GLN A 66 10.39 -4.79 4.32
N VAL A 67 9.84 -4.86 3.10
CA VAL A 67 9.71 -3.68 2.23
C VAL A 67 8.86 -2.60 2.89
N LEU A 68 7.74 -2.98 3.50
CA LEU A 68 6.87 -2.05 4.22
C LEU A 68 7.60 -1.37 5.39
N LYS A 69 8.42 -2.11 6.14
CA LYS A 69 9.24 -1.53 7.21
C LYS A 69 10.28 -0.55 6.65
N SER A 70 11.00 -0.93 5.59
CA SER A 70 12.02 -0.05 4.98
C SER A 70 11.43 1.28 4.52
N VAL A 71 10.26 1.28 3.87
CA VAL A 71 9.64 2.53 3.41
C VAL A 71 9.07 3.38 4.55
N MET A 72 8.70 2.77 5.68
CA MET A 72 8.18 3.50 6.85
C MET A 72 9.28 3.95 7.81
N SER A 73 10.43 3.29 7.82
CA SER A 73 11.56 3.62 8.70
C SER A 73 12.48 4.70 8.13
N GLY A 74 12.33 5.09 6.86
CA GLY A 74 13.04 6.24 6.28
C GLY A 74 14.56 6.15 6.45
N GLU A 75 15.16 5.09 5.91
CA GLU A 75 16.61 5.04 5.64
C GLU A 75 16.90 5.37 4.18
#